data_AF-A0A419FFD0-F1
#
_entry.id   AF-A0A419FFD0-F1
#
_cell.length_a   1.000
_cell.length_b   1.000
_cell.length_c   1.000
_cell.angle_alpha   90.00
_cell.angle_beta   90.00
_cell.angle_gamma   90.00
#
_symmetry.space_group_name_H-M   'P 1'
#
loop_
_entity.id
_entity.type
_entity.pdbx_description
1 polymer ?
#
loop_
_entity_poly.entity_id
_entity_poly.type
_entity_poly.pdbx_seq_one_letter_code
_entity_poly.pdbx_strand_id
1 'polypeptide(L)'
;MGQQQLLLIVLSVIIVGIAVVVGINMFNDQAANSNLDGISADLVNLASRAQQHYRRPTAMGGGGGSFALLTANAAGLAYLTTQPTNENGTYSISTAGTAAHVVLTGVGTADGDGDGTNCTATIDVYADSVALSVANR
;
A
#
# COMPACT_ATOMS: atom_id res chain seq x y z
N MET A 1 21.53 1.73 54.06
CA MET A 1 22.06 1.32 52.73
C MET A 1 21.05 0.51 51.92
N GLY A 2 20.30 -0.44 52.50
CA GLY A 2 19.28 -1.22 51.75
C GLY A 2 18.13 -0.40 51.13
N GLN A 3 17.68 0.68 51.77
CA GLN A 3 16.58 1.51 51.25
C GLN A 3 16.95 2.29 49.97
N GLN A 4 18.19 2.77 49.84
CA GLN A 4 18.64 3.46 48.62
C GLN A 4 18.90 2.49 47.47
N GLN A 5 19.43 1.30 47.75
CA GLN A 5 19.61 0.25 46.73
C GLN A 5 18.27 -0.25 46.19
N LEU A 6 17.25 -0.42 47.06
CA LEU A 6 15.91 -0.80 46.62
C LEU A 6 15.27 0.26 45.70
N LEU A 7 15.46 1.54 46.00
CA LEU A 7 14.95 2.62 45.15
C LEU A 7 15.59 2.65 43.76
N LEU A 8 16.91 2.39 43.67
CA LEU A 8 17.62 2.36 42.38
C LEU A 8 17.19 1.18 41.51
N ILE A 9 16.86 0.03 42.11
CA ILE A 9 16.34 -1.14 41.38
C ILE A 9 14.93 -0.85 40.85
N VAL A 10 14.07 -0.24 41.66
CA VAL A 10 12.70 0.09 41.22
C VAL A 10 12.75 1.10 40.06
N LEU A 11 13.62 2.11 40.15
CA LEU A 11 13.79 3.10 39.10
C LEU A 11 14.26 2.47 37.78
N SER A 12 15.23 1.54 37.82
CA SER A 12 15.74 0.89 36.61
C SER A 12 14.67 0.02 35.93
N VAL A 13 13.86 -0.71 36.70
CA VAL A 13 12.77 -1.54 36.17
C VAL A 13 11.70 -0.68 35.50
N ILE A 14 11.35 0.48 36.07
CA ILE A 14 10.38 1.39 35.46
C ILE A 14 10.88 1.89 34.10
N ILE A 15 12.16 2.26 34.00
CA ILE A 15 12.76 2.75 32.75
C ILE A 15 12.76 1.65 31.69
N VAL A 16 13.16 0.42 32.04
CA VAL A 16 13.15 -0.72 31.12
C VAL A 16 11.72 -1.05 30.66
N GLY A 17 10.74 -0.99 31.57
CA GLY A 17 9.34 -1.24 31.24
C GLY A 17 8.79 -0.31 30.17
N ILE A 18 9.07 1.00 30.27
CA ILE A 18 8.64 1.99 29.27
C ILE A 18 9.39 1.78 27.95
N ALA A 19 10.71 1.50 28.01
CA ALA A 19 11.53 1.30 26.82
C ALA A 19 11.04 0.10 25.98
N VAL A 20 10.57 -0.98 26.60
CA VAL A 20 10.02 -2.14 25.89
C VAL A 20 8.74 -1.78 25.14
N VAL A 21 7.81 -1.08 25.79
CA VAL A 21 6.53 -0.70 25.14
C VAL A 21 6.77 0.26 23.97
N VAL A 22 7.63 1.26 24.16
CA VAL A 22 7.99 2.20 23.08
C VAL A 22 8.71 1.47 21.95
N GLY A 23 9.62 0.54 22.27
CA GLY A 23 10.30 -0.28 21.27
C GLY A 23 9.34 -1.12 20.43
N ILE A 24 8.35 -1.76 21.07
CA ILE A 24 7.34 -2.55 20.37
C ILE A 24 6.51 -1.68 19.42
N ASN A 25 6.05 -0.51 19.88
CA ASN A 25 5.29 0.41 19.03
C ASN A 25 6.11 0.85 17.81
N MET A 26 7.38 1.21 18.01
CA MET A 26 8.26 1.61 16.92
C MET A 26 8.51 0.48 15.90
N PHE A 27 8.59 -0.78 16.36
CA PHE A 27 8.71 -1.93 15.46
C PHE A 27 7.44 -2.15 14.63
N ASN A 28 6.26 -2.00 15.21
CA ASN A 28 4.99 -2.10 14.49
C ASN A 28 4.85 -0.98 13.43
N ASP A 29 5.14 0.25 13.82
CA ASP A 29 5.15 1.40 12.90
C ASP A 29 6.10 1.18 11.71
N GLN A 30 7.29 0.63 11.98
CA GLN A 30 8.28 0.35 10.95
C GLN A 30 7.84 -0.77 10.00
N ALA A 31 7.19 -1.81 10.53
CA ALA A 31 6.64 -2.90 9.71
C ALA A 31 5.53 -2.41 8.79
N ALA A 32 4.61 -1.59 9.30
CA ALA A 32 3.55 -0.98 8.53
C ALA A 32 4.06 -0.02 7.45
N ASN A 33 5.07 0.79 7.76
CA ASN A 33 5.73 1.66 6.78
C ASN A 33 6.38 0.87 5.66
N SER A 34 7.11 -0.19 6.00
CA SER A 34 7.75 -1.03 4.98
C SER A 34 6.71 -1.71 4.08
N ASN A 35 5.56 -2.09 4.64
CA ASN A 35 4.47 -2.67 3.87
C ASN A 35 3.84 -1.64 2.93
N LEU A 36 3.60 -0.42 3.43
CA LEU A 36 3.06 0.69 2.65
C LEU A 36 3.99 1.10 1.50
N ASP A 37 5.30 1.15 1.75
CA ASP A 37 6.30 1.41 0.72
C ASP A 37 6.29 0.30 -0.36
N GLY A 38 6.16 -0.96 0.06
CA GLY A 38 6.00 -2.10 -0.85
C GLY A 38 4.76 -1.98 -1.76
N ILE A 39 3.60 -1.72 -1.16
CA ILE A 39 2.34 -1.52 -1.89
C ILE A 39 2.45 -0.32 -2.84
N SER A 40 3.06 0.76 -2.39
CA SER A 40 3.23 1.96 -3.21
C SER A 40 4.11 1.69 -4.43
N ALA A 41 5.20 0.95 -4.27
CA ALA A 41 6.05 0.54 -5.37
C ALA A 41 5.32 -0.37 -6.37
N ASP A 42 4.53 -1.32 -5.87
CA ASP A 42 3.72 -2.22 -6.69
C ASP A 42 2.61 -1.46 -7.45
N LEU A 43 1.95 -0.50 -6.80
CA LEU A 43 0.96 0.37 -7.42
C LEU A 43 1.57 1.23 -8.54
N VAL A 44 2.77 1.77 -8.35
CA VAL A 44 3.50 2.50 -9.41
C VAL A 44 3.84 1.57 -10.58
N ASN A 45 4.21 0.31 -10.31
CA ASN A 45 4.43 -0.68 -11.38
C ASN A 45 3.15 -0.96 -12.17
N LEU A 46 2.04 -1.21 -11.47
CA LEU A 46 0.73 -1.43 -12.07
C LEU A 46 0.25 -0.22 -12.87
N ALA A 47 0.50 0.98 -12.38
CA ALA A 47 0.17 2.23 -13.07
C ALA A 47 0.97 2.37 -14.38
N SER A 48 2.27 2.05 -14.37
CA SER A 48 3.08 2.01 -15.60
C SER A 48 2.52 1.02 -16.61
N ARG A 49 2.09 -0.17 -16.17
CA ARG A 49 1.44 -1.16 -17.05
C ARG A 49 0.11 -0.65 -17.60
N ALA A 50 -0.68 0.06 -16.80
CA ALA A 50 -1.92 0.69 -17.25
C ALA A 50 -1.66 1.75 -18.33
N GLN A 51 -0.65 2.59 -18.16
CA GLN A 51 -0.23 3.56 -19.18
C GLN A 51 0.30 2.88 -20.45
N GLN A 52 1.03 1.77 -20.32
CA GLN A 52 1.46 0.97 -21.47
C GLN A 52 0.27 0.35 -22.20
N HIS A 53 -0.72 -0.16 -21.47
CA HIS A 53 -1.96 -0.68 -22.03
C HIS A 53 -2.72 0.43 -22.78
N TYR A 54 -2.84 1.62 -22.20
CA TYR A 54 -3.46 2.79 -22.83
C TYR A 54 -2.80 3.14 -24.18
N ARG A 55 -1.46 3.18 -24.24
CA ARG A 55 -0.72 3.54 -25.46
C ARG A 55 -0.71 2.44 -26.52
N ARG A 56 -0.88 1.18 -26.12
CA ARG A 56 -0.87 0.04 -27.04
C ARG A 56 -2.14 0.05 -27.91
N PRO A 57 -2.03 -0.13 -29.24
CA PRO A 57 -3.21 -0.16 -30.12
C PRO A 57 -4.08 -1.39 -29.84
N THR A 58 -5.40 -1.25 -30.08
CA THR A 58 -6.40 -2.30 -29.86
C THR A 58 -6.12 -3.58 -30.66
N ALA A 59 -5.55 -3.45 -31.86
CA ALA A 59 -5.13 -4.58 -32.69
C ALA A 59 -4.12 -5.52 -32.02
N MET A 60 -3.40 -5.04 -31.00
CA MET A 60 -2.46 -5.83 -30.23
C MET A 60 -2.96 -6.16 -28.81
N GLY A 61 -4.25 -5.94 -28.51
CA GLY A 61 -4.82 -6.16 -27.17
C GLY A 61 -4.55 -5.04 -26.17
N GLY A 62 -4.28 -3.82 -26.65
CA GLY A 62 -4.19 -2.61 -25.83
C GLY A 62 -5.49 -1.79 -25.78
N GLY A 63 -5.46 -0.68 -25.05
CA GLY A 63 -6.58 0.24 -24.84
C GLY A 63 -6.81 1.24 -25.98
N GLY A 64 -5.85 1.39 -26.91
CA GLY A 64 -6.00 2.25 -28.08
C GLY A 64 -6.26 3.72 -27.76
N GLY A 65 -5.65 4.25 -26.69
CA GLY A 65 -5.90 5.59 -26.19
C GLY A 65 -7.07 5.68 -25.21
N SER A 66 -7.46 4.57 -24.57
CA SER A 66 -8.51 4.55 -23.56
C SER A 66 -8.20 3.56 -22.43
N PHE A 67 -8.60 3.87 -21.21
CA PHE A 67 -8.59 2.93 -20.08
C PHE A 67 -9.91 2.16 -19.95
N ALA A 68 -10.87 2.31 -20.88
CA ALA A 68 -12.20 1.69 -20.79
C ALA A 68 -12.20 0.15 -20.68
N LEU A 69 -11.13 -0.52 -21.11
CA LEU A 69 -10.98 -1.98 -20.96
C LEU A 69 -10.58 -2.39 -19.53
N LEU A 70 -10.07 -1.45 -18.73
CA LEU A 70 -9.68 -1.66 -17.34
C LEU A 70 -10.90 -1.51 -16.43
N THR A 71 -11.81 -2.47 -16.55
CA THR A 71 -13.00 -2.56 -15.69
C THR A 71 -12.63 -2.92 -14.25
N ALA A 72 -13.46 -2.53 -13.28
CA ALA A 72 -13.32 -2.89 -11.86
C ALA A 72 -13.62 -4.38 -11.57
N ASN A 73 -13.31 -5.27 -12.52
CA ASN A 73 -13.53 -6.71 -12.46
C ASN A 73 -12.20 -7.45 -12.67
N ALA A 74 -12.17 -8.73 -12.32
CA ALA A 74 -10.99 -9.59 -12.53
C ALA A 74 -10.49 -9.58 -13.99
N ALA A 75 -11.39 -9.44 -14.96
CA ALA A 75 -11.04 -9.33 -16.38
C ALA A 75 -10.31 -8.02 -16.73
N GLY A 76 -10.69 -6.89 -16.12
CA GLY A 76 -10.00 -5.61 -16.30
C GLY A 76 -8.63 -5.62 -15.65
N LEU A 77 -8.53 -6.19 -14.44
CA LEU A 77 -7.27 -6.32 -13.72
C LEU A 77 -6.29 -7.29 -14.40
N ALA A 78 -6.80 -8.32 -15.10
CA ALA A 78 -5.99 -9.27 -15.86
C ALA A 78 -5.15 -8.64 -16.97
N TYR A 79 -5.54 -7.46 -17.48
CA TYR A 79 -4.71 -6.71 -18.45
C TYR A 79 -3.48 -6.07 -17.81
N LEU A 80 -3.45 -5.92 -16.49
CA LEU A 80 -2.37 -5.30 -15.74
C LEU A 80 -1.52 -6.34 -15.00
N THR A 81 -2.17 -7.30 -14.37
CA THR A 81 -1.51 -8.35 -13.60
C THR A 81 -2.33 -9.63 -13.59
N THR A 82 -1.63 -10.76 -13.65
CA THR A 82 -2.19 -12.11 -13.44
C THR A 82 -2.18 -12.52 -11.97
N GLN A 83 -1.46 -11.77 -11.12
CA GLN A 83 -1.38 -11.97 -9.68
C GLN A 83 -1.78 -10.65 -9.00
N PRO A 84 -3.07 -10.52 -8.62
CA PRO A 84 -3.58 -9.32 -7.95
C PRO A 84 -3.23 -9.30 -6.46
N THR A 85 -2.55 -10.32 -5.95
CA THR A 85 -2.16 -10.45 -4.53
C THR A 85 -0.68 -10.79 -4.46
N ASN A 86 0.04 -10.16 -3.55
CA ASN A 86 1.43 -10.50 -3.22
C ASN A 86 1.65 -10.47 -1.70
N GLU A 87 2.91 -10.60 -1.27
CA GLU A 87 3.31 -10.55 0.14
C GLU A 87 3.04 -9.18 0.78
N ASN A 88 3.02 -8.11 -0.03
CA ASN A 88 2.76 -6.76 0.43
C ASN A 88 1.26 -6.48 0.60
N GLY A 89 0.39 -7.04 -0.25
CA GLY A 89 -1.03 -6.75 -0.20
C GLY A 89 -1.86 -7.28 -1.37
N THR A 90 -3.12 -6.85 -1.41
CA THR A 90 -4.08 -7.11 -2.48
C THR A 90 -4.33 -5.85 -3.30
N TYR A 91 -4.26 -5.96 -4.62
CA TYR A 91 -4.47 -4.89 -5.57
C TYR A 91 -5.79 -5.09 -6.31
N SER A 92 -6.54 -4.00 -6.45
CA SER A 92 -7.82 -3.98 -7.17
C SER A 92 -7.98 -2.66 -7.92
N ILE A 93 -8.91 -2.65 -8.88
CA ILE A 93 -9.32 -1.41 -9.55
C ILE A 93 -10.55 -0.90 -8.80
N SER A 94 -10.41 0.24 -8.12
CA SER A 94 -11.49 0.85 -7.34
C SER A 94 -12.45 1.61 -8.24
N THR A 95 -11.92 2.37 -9.20
CA THR A 95 -12.72 3.07 -10.20
C THR A 95 -12.38 2.53 -11.58
N ALA A 96 -13.39 1.99 -12.26
CA ALA A 96 -13.25 1.48 -13.62
C ALA A 96 -12.69 2.57 -14.55
N GLY A 97 -11.79 2.16 -15.43
CA GLY A 97 -11.12 3.06 -16.35
C GLY A 97 -12.10 3.71 -17.32
N THR A 98 -11.88 4.99 -17.58
CA THR A 98 -12.58 5.79 -18.58
C THR A 98 -11.65 6.08 -19.75
N ALA A 99 -12.05 6.96 -20.68
CA ALA A 99 -11.14 7.41 -21.73
C ALA A 99 -9.91 8.18 -21.20
N ALA A 100 -9.95 8.71 -19.98
CA ALA A 100 -8.94 9.62 -19.46
C ALA A 100 -8.22 9.15 -18.18
N HIS A 101 -8.88 8.33 -17.35
CA HIS A 101 -8.33 7.94 -16.05
C HIS A 101 -8.78 6.54 -15.60
N VAL A 102 -8.02 5.91 -14.71
CA VAL A 102 -8.38 4.71 -13.95
C VAL A 102 -7.79 4.79 -12.54
N VAL A 103 -8.47 4.27 -11.53
CA VAL A 103 -7.98 4.29 -10.14
C VAL A 103 -7.72 2.88 -9.65
N LEU A 104 -6.48 2.64 -9.20
CA LEU A 104 -6.08 1.38 -8.60
C LEU A 104 -5.91 1.57 -7.09
N THR A 105 -6.23 0.53 -6.33
CA THR A 105 -6.11 0.50 -4.88
C THR A 105 -5.32 -0.71 -4.46
N GLY A 106 -4.36 -0.51 -3.58
CA GLY A 106 -3.59 -1.56 -2.92
C GLY A 106 -3.91 -1.55 -1.43
N VAL A 107 -4.36 -2.69 -0.91
CA VAL A 107 -4.65 -2.91 0.51
C VAL A 107 -3.56 -3.81 1.07
N GLY A 108 -2.87 -3.32 2.09
CA GLY A 108 -1.75 -3.99 2.73
C GLY A 108 -2.15 -5.13 3.63
N THR A 109 -1.13 -5.77 4.21
CA THR A 109 -1.29 -6.84 5.20
C THR A 109 -0.98 -6.37 6.62
N ALA A 110 -0.36 -5.19 6.78
CA ALA A 110 -0.09 -4.57 8.06
C ALA A 110 -1.07 -3.43 8.37
N ASP A 111 -1.35 -3.23 9.65
CA ASP A 111 -2.13 -2.13 10.23
C ASP A 111 -1.15 -1.33 11.11
N GLY A 112 -0.78 -0.13 10.65
CA GLY A 112 0.26 0.68 11.26
C GLY A 112 -0.22 1.59 12.38
N ASP A 113 -1.45 2.09 12.32
CA ASP A 113 -2.03 2.94 13.35
C ASP A 113 -2.80 2.16 14.42
N GLY A 114 -3.03 0.87 14.21
CA GLY A 114 -3.76 0.01 15.13
C GLY A 114 -5.25 0.33 15.17
N ASP A 115 -5.79 0.96 14.12
CA ASP A 115 -7.20 1.33 14.00
C ASP A 115 -8.11 0.15 13.58
N GLY A 116 -7.51 -1.00 13.25
CA GLY A 116 -8.19 -2.20 12.78
C GLY A 116 -8.34 -2.28 11.26
N THR A 117 -7.72 -1.37 10.50
CA THR A 117 -7.69 -1.35 9.05
C THR A 117 -6.26 -1.37 8.51
N ASN A 118 -6.04 -2.14 7.45
CA ASN A 118 -4.71 -2.30 6.90
C ASN A 118 -4.27 -1.05 6.10
N CYS A 119 -2.96 -0.80 6.05
CA CYS A 119 -2.31 0.21 5.21
C CYS A 119 -2.92 0.20 3.81
N THR A 120 -3.57 1.29 3.39
CA THR A 120 -4.23 1.34 2.09
C THR A 120 -3.70 2.51 1.28
N ALA A 121 -3.26 2.23 0.06
CA ALA A 121 -2.81 3.23 -0.89
C ALA A 121 -3.65 3.16 -2.17
N THR A 122 -3.86 4.31 -2.79
CA THR A 122 -4.57 4.44 -4.06
C THR A 122 -3.70 5.19 -5.06
N ILE A 123 -3.80 4.84 -6.33
CA ILE A 123 -3.10 5.52 -7.41
C ILE A 123 -4.07 5.84 -8.53
N ASP A 124 -4.19 7.13 -8.82
CA ASP A 124 -4.88 7.66 -9.98
C ASP A 124 -3.93 7.62 -11.17
N VAL A 125 -4.36 6.97 -12.25
CA VAL A 125 -3.56 6.80 -13.46
C VAL A 125 -4.22 7.53 -14.61
N TYR A 126 -3.50 8.49 -15.17
CA TYR A 126 -3.85 9.23 -16.38
C TYR A 126 -2.91 8.84 -17.52
N ALA A 127 -3.19 9.31 -18.74
CA ALA A 127 -2.41 8.97 -19.94
C ALA A 127 -0.93 9.43 -19.88
N ASP A 128 -0.67 10.49 -19.13
CA ASP A 128 0.60 11.22 -19.05
C ASP A 128 1.12 11.39 -17.62
N SER A 129 0.27 11.16 -16.61
CA SER A 129 0.59 11.36 -15.21
C SER A 129 0.01 10.26 -14.33
N VAL A 130 0.59 10.10 -13.14
CA VAL A 130 0.07 9.24 -12.08
C VAL A 130 0.11 10.01 -10.77
N ALA A 131 -0.89 9.84 -9.93
CA ALA A 131 -0.94 10.47 -8.61
C ALA A 131 -1.21 9.38 -7.57
N LEU A 132 -0.23 9.12 -6.70
CA LEU A 132 -0.37 8.18 -5.59
C LEU A 132 -0.84 8.95 -4.35
N SER A 133 -1.89 8.45 -3.70
CA SER A 133 -2.39 8.96 -2.43
C SER A 133 -2.55 7.81 -1.43
N VAL A 134 -2.03 8.02 -0.22
CA VAL A 134 -2.16 7.07 0.89
C VAL A 134 -3.49 7.36 1.57
N ALA A 135 -4.37 6.35 1.60
CA ALA A 135 -5.70 6.46 2.19
C ALA A 135 -5.70 6.11 3.68
N ASN A 136 -4.92 5.10 4.10
CA ASN A 136 -4.71 4.79 5.52
C ASN A 136 -3.31 4.20 5.80
N ARG A 137 -2.83 4.36 7.04
CA ARG A 137 -1.54 3.86 7.53
C ARG A 137 -1.73 2.93 8.70
#